data_AF-A0A352JAN6-F1
#
_entry.id   AF-A0A352JAN6-F1
#
_cell.length_a   1.000
_cell.length_b   1.000
_cell.length_c   1.000
_cell.angle_alpha   90.00
_cell.angle_beta   90.00
_cell.angle_gamma   90.00
#
_symmetry.space_group_name_H-M   'P 1'
#
loop_
_entity.id
_entity.type
_entity.pdbx_description
1 polymer ?
#
loop_
_entity_poly.entity_id
_entity_poly.type
_entity_poly.pdbx_seq_one_letter_code
_entity_poly.pdbx_strand_id
1 'polypeptide(L)' 'MLNILASLFEQVISDRATAKMVGQRYGNPVVFEVNAAAMSKDGYVLYCSTNQVWLVDRVPPEYLK' A
#
# COMPACT_ATOMS: atom_id res chain seq x y z
N MET A 1 2.60 -5.90 9.52
CA MET A 1 3.48 -5.19 8.58
C MET A 1 2.82 -5.34 7.22
N LEU A 2 2.24 -4.28 6.66
CA LEU A 2 1.58 -4.32 5.34
C LEU A 2 2.54 -3.69 4.33
N ASN A 3 2.87 -4.41 3.25
CA ASN A 3 3.92 -4.02 2.30
C ASN A 3 3.30 -3.54 0.97
N ILE A 4 3.44 -2.25 0.65
CA ILE A 4 2.68 -1.52 -0.37
C ILE A 4 3.41 -1.38 -1.72
N LEU A 5 2.69 -1.53 -2.83
CA LEU A 5 3.06 -0.98 -4.14
C LEU A 5 2.57 0.47 -4.26
N ALA A 6 3.44 1.40 -4.61
CA ALA A 6 3.02 2.70 -5.13
C ALA A 6 3.36 2.77 -6.62
N SER A 7 2.47 2.28 -7.48
CA SER A 7 2.51 2.67 -8.89
C SER A 7 1.11 2.61 -9.50
N LEU A 8 0.57 3.80 -9.74
CA LEU A 8 -0.53 4.16 -10.65
C LEU A 8 -1.99 3.89 -10.29
N PHE A 9 -2.33 3.13 -9.24
CA PHE A 9 -3.73 3.07 -8.75
C PHE A 9 -3.74 3.00 -7.22
N GLU A 10 -4.70 3.66 -6.58
CA GLU A 10 -4.88 3.91 -5.13
C GLU A 10 -5.07 2.64 -4.25
N GLN A 11 -4.40 1.54 -4.59
CA GLN A 11 -4.57 0.20 -4.02
C GLN A 11 -3.35 -0.27 -3.24
N VAL A 12 -3.58 -0.75 -2.03
CA VAL A 12 -2.59 -1.20 -1.04
C VAL A 12 -2.67 -2.72 -0.91
N ILE A 13 -1.60 -3.44 -1.21
CA ILE A 13 -1.56 -4.91 -1.11
C ILE A 13 -0.86 -5.30 0.20
N SER A 14 -1.27 -6.39 0.84
CA SER A 14 -0.65 -6.86 2.10
C SER A 14 0.56 -7.77 1.90
N ASP A 15 0.65 -8.44 0.74
CA ASP A 15 1.72 -9.37 0.38
C ASP A 15 2.73 -8.78 -0.62
N ARG A 16 4.01 -8.87 -0.28
CA ARG A 16 5.12 -8.30 -1.07
C ARG A 16 5.31 -9.01 -2.42
N ALA A 17 5.05 -10.32 -2.49
CA ALA A 17 5.21 -11.06 -3.75
C ALA A 17 4.12 -10.67 -4.75
N THR A 18 2.88 -10.58 -4.27
CA THR A 18 1.72 -10.09 -5.01
C THR A 18 1.92 -8.65 -5.46
N ALA A 19 2.44 -7.80 -4.56
CA ALA A 19 2.82 -6.42 -4.87
C ALA A 19 3.82 -6.38 -6.06
N LYS A 20 4.94 -7.11 -6.00
CA LYS A 20 5.88 -7.13 -7.14
C LYS A 20 5.24 -7.63 -8.44
N MET A 21 4.45 -8.69 -8.39
CA MET A 21 3.82 -9.30 -9.57
C MET A 21 2.83 -8.34 -10.26
N VAL A 22 1.98 -7.67 -9.50
CA VAL A 22 1.01 -6.70 -10.05
C VAL A 22 1.74 -5.49 -10.63
N GLY A 23 2.79 -5.03 -9.95
CA GLY A 23 3.55 -3.85 -10.36
C GLY A 23 4.39 -4.07 -11.61
N GLN A 24 4.86 -5.31 -11.84
CA GLN A 24 5.60 -5.70 -13.04
C GLN A 24 4.77 -5.52 -14.33
N ARG A 25 3.44 -5.56 -14.24
CA ARG A 25 2.56 -5.28 -15.38
C ARG A 25 2.72 -3.85 -15.92
N TYR A 26 3.21 -2.95 -15.08
CA TYR A 26 3.39 -1.54 -15.37
C TYR A 26 4.87 -1.13 -15.50
N GLY A 27 5.80 -2.09 -15.55
CA GLY A 27 7.24 -1.84 -15.70
C GLY A 27 8.05 -2.25 -14.48
N ASN A 28 8.90 -1.35 -13.97
CA ASN A 28 9.74 -1.61 -12.79
C ASN A 28 9.09 -1.03 -11.52
N PRO A 29 8.35 -1.83 -10.73
CA PRO A 29 7.69 -1.32 -9.54
C PRO A 29 8.67 -1.07 -8.40
N VAL A 30 8.46 0.05 -7.70
CA VAL A 30 9.03 0.28 -6.38
C VAL A 30 7.98 -0.10 -5.33
N VAL A 31 8.36 -0.97 -4.40
CA VAL A 31 7.51 -1.43 -3.30
C VAL A 31 8.00 -0.74 -2.04
N PHE A 32 7.13 0.03 -1.39
CA PHE A 32 7.38 0.72 -0.13
C PHE A 32 6.68 -0.03 1.01
N GLU A 33 7.31 -0.17 2.15
CA GLU A 33 6.61 -0.65 3.34
C GLU A 33 5.88 0.52 3.99
N VAL A 34 4.65 0.32 4.45
CA VAL A 34 3.87 1.41 5.07
C VAL A 34 3.43 1.05 6.46
N ASN A 35 3.64 2.00 7.36
CA ASN A 35 3.22 1.86 8.75
C ASN A 35 1.72 2.17 8.91
N ALA A 36 0.87 1.28 8.41
CA ALA A 36 -0.59 1.40 8.49
C ALA A 36 -1.12 1.52 9.94
N ALA A 37 -0.41 0.93 10.91
CA ALA A 37 -0.77 1.03 12.32
C ALA A 37 -0.59 2.46 12.85
N ALA A 38 0.51 3.12 12.48
CA ALA A 38 0.72 4.54 12.81
C ALA A 38 -0.31 5.42 12.09
N MET A 39 -0.53 5.21 10.79
CA MET A 39 -1.55 5.95 10.04
C MET A 39 -2.95 5.84 10.66
N SER A 40 -3.38 4.64 11.04
CA SER A 40 -4.68 4.45 11.69
C SER A 40 -4.75 5.16 13.04
N LYS A 41 -3.66 5.15 13.82
CA LYS A 41 -3.56 5.85 15.10
C LYS A 41 -3.63 7.37 14.94
N ASP A 42 -3.06 7.89 13.87
CA ASP A 42 -3.03 9.32 13.55
C ASP A 42 -4.32 9.79 12.84
N GLY A 43 -5.32 8.91 12.71
CA GLY A 43 -6.66 9.24 12.24
C GLY A 43 -6.89 9.07 10.73
N TYR A 44 -5.94 8.50 10.00
CA TYR A 44 -6.13 8.19 8.59
C TYR A 44 -7.09 7.00 8.41
N VAL A 45 -8.05 7.15 7.50
CA VAL A 45 -9.02 6.11 7.20
C VAL A 45 -8.44 5.15 6.18
N LEU A 46 -8.42 3.87 6.53
CA LEU A 46 -7.97 2.78 5.68
C LEU A 46 -9.19 1.90 5.35
N TYR A 47 -9.52 1.77 4.07
CA TYR A 47 -10.65 0.96 3.63
C TYR A 47 -10.16 -0.41 3.18
N CYS A 48 -10.71 -1.50 3.73
CA CYS A 48 -10.37 -2.85 3.29
C CYS A 48 -11.35 -3.32 2.21
N SER A 49 -10.84 -3.69 1.05
CA SER A 49 -11.59 -4.36 -0.02
C SER A 49 -11.65 -5.86 0.22
N THR A 50 -12.62 -6.52 -0.42
CA THR A 50 -12.82 -7.98 -0.34
C THR A 50 -11.61 -8.79 -0.84
N ASN A 51 -10.77 -8.20 -1.68
CA ASN A 51 -9.58 -8.84 -2.24
C ASN A 51 -8.32 -8.68 -1.38
N GLN A 52 -8.46 -8.35 -0.08
CA GLN A 52 -7.35 -8.05 0.83
C GLN A 52 -6.46 -6.88 0.37
N VAL A 53 -7.02 -6.02 -0.45
CA VAL A 53 -6.44 -4.76 -0.89
C VAL A 53 -7.01 -3.65 -0.01
N TRP A 54 -6.17 -2.77 0.49
CA TRP A 54 -6.58 -1.59 1.23
C TRP A 54 -6.61 -0.36 0.31
N LEU A 55 -7.45 0.62 0.62
CA LEU A 55 -7.51 1.90 -0.06
C LEU A 55 -7.29 2.98 0.98
N VAL A 56 -6.62 4.05 0.58
CA VAL A 56 -6.39 5.22 1.41
C VAL A 56 -6.29 6.43 0.51
N ASP A 57 -6.89 7.55 0.92
CA ASP A 57 -6.90 8.76 0.11
C ASP A 57 -5.48 9.27 -0.18
N ARG A 58 -4.60 9.15 0.81
CA ARG A 58 -3.19 9.52 0.67
C ARG A 58 -2.33 8.78 1.69
N VAL A 59 -1.13 8.37 1.27
CA VAL A 59 -0.07 7.92 2.18
C VAL A 59 0.97 9.04 2.33
N PRO A 60 1.08 9.68 3.51
CA PRO A 60 2.14 10.64 3.78
C PRO A 60 3.53 9.97 3.76
N PRO A 61 4.59 10.64 3.25
CA PRO A 61 5.93 10.06 3.12
C PRO A 61 6.55 9.60 4.45
N GLU A 62 6.17 10.22 5.55
CA GLU A 62 6.62 9.89 6.92
C GLU A 62 6.23 8.47 7.38
N TYR A 63 5.25 7.85 6.73
CA TYR A 63 4.85 6.46 7.00
C TYR A 63 5.43 5.46 6.00
N LEU A 64 6.15 5.92 4.96
CA LEU A 64 6.82 5.07 3.98
C LEU A 64 8.21 4.64 4.49
N LYS A 65 8.56 3.38 4.27
CA LYS A 65 9.87 2.79 4.54
C LYS A 65 10.43 2.11 3.29
#